data_AF-A0A7J6TEM0-F1
#
_entry.id   AF-A0A7J6TEM0-F1
#
_cell.length_a   1.000
_cell.length_b   1.000
_cell.length_c   1.000
_cell.angle_alpha   90.00
_cell.angle_beta   90.00
_cell.angle_gamma   90.00
#
_symmetry.space_group_name_H-M   'P 1'
#
loop_
_entity.id
_entity.type
_entity.pdbx_description
1 polymer ?
#
loop_
_entity_poly.entity_id
_entity_poly.type
_entity_poly.pdbx_seq_one_letter_code
_entity_poly.pdbx_strand_id
1 'polypeptide(L)'
;VGEVSAAASGEHALEKTMEKVAGAWDGLQLPVMNHRNSKHLWILGDVSELVTLLEDHAVTVQTVQGSRFVAGVKATVEEWSKKISLASDVLDEWLQEMLTSLLLSQQSPDSFPIGCARIVQRSWMYLENIFSAEDIQRQLPNEAAKF
;
A
#
# COMPACT_ATOMS: atom_id res chain seq x y z
N VAL A 1 -33.07 32.07 0.30
CA VAL A 1 -32.15 32.14 1.46
C VAL A 1 -32.17 30.84 2.28
N GLY A 2 -33.34 30.28 2.62
CA GLY A 2 -33.41 29.02 3.41
C GLY A 2 -32.75 27.80 2.75
N GLU A 3 -32.92 27.59 1.44
CA GLU A 3 -32.31 26.45 0.74
C GLU A 3 -30.79 26.55 0.66
N VAL A 4 -30.26 27.77 0.51
CA VAL A 4 -28.81 28.04 0.50
C VAL A 4 -28.21 27.80 1.89
N SER A 5 -28.90 28.20 2.96
CA SER A 5 -28.47 27.92 4.33
C SER A 5 -28.53 26.43 4.68
N ALA A 6 -29.56 25.72 4.19
CA ALA A 6 -29.67 24.27 4.37
C ALA A 6 -28.56 23.51 3.61
N ALA A 7 -28.25 23.93 2.38
CA ALA A 7 -27.15 23.38 1.59
C ALA A 7 -25.80 23.63 2.26
N ALA A 8 -25.51 24.88 2.65
CA ALA A 8 -24.26 25.24 3.32
C ALA A 8 -24.06 24.49 4.65
N SER A 9 -25.12 24.30 5.42
CA SER A 9 -25.05 23.52 6.68
C SER A 9 -24.79 22.04 6.41
N GLY A 10 -25.37 21.48 5.34
CA GLY A 10 -25.13 20.11 4.91
C GLY A 10 -23.70 19.88 4.43
N GLU A 11 -23.16 20.80 3.63
CA GLU A 11 -21.78 20.77 3.15
C GLU A 11 -20.77 20.85 4.30
N HIS A 12 -20.98 21.78 5.23
CA HIS A 12 -20.11 21.93 6.40
C HIS A 12 -20.09 20.68 7.30
N ALA A 13 -21.23 19.99 7.43
CA ALA A 13 -21.29 18.74 8.16
C ALA A 13 -20.44 17.64 7.50
N LEU A 14 -20.48 17.53 6.17
CA LEU A 14 -19.65 16.58 5.41
C LEU A 14 -18.17 16.95 5.47
N GLU A 15 -17.83 18.22 5.34
CA GLU A 15 -16.47 18.73 5.47
C GLU A 15 -15.88 18.35 6.84
N LYS A 16 -16.63 18.53 7.92
CA LYS A 16 -16.22 18.13 9.27
C LYS A 16 -16.03 16.62 9.42
N THR A 17 -16.78 15.79 8.68
CA THR A 17 -16.51 14.34 8.65
C THR A 17 -15.20 14.02 7.92
N MET A 18 -14.91 14.70 6.81
CA MET A 18 -13.65 14.53 6.07
C MET A 18 -12.44 15.01 6.88
N GLU A 19 -12.56 16.09 7.64
CA GLU A 19 -11.51 16.60 8.51
C GLU A 19 -11.14 15.60 9.62
N LYS A 20 -12.14 14.89 10.18
CA LYS A 20 -11.89 13.80 11.15
C LYS A 20 -11.13 12.63 10.53
N VAL A 21 -11.52 12.23 9.32
CA VAL A 21 -10.77 11.18 8.57
C VAL A 21 -9.34 11.66 8.39
N ALA A 22 -9.14 12.87 7.85
CA ALA A 22 -7.81 13.43 7.64
C ALA A 22 -6.95 13.48 8.91
N GLY A 23 -7.53 13.86 10.05
CA GLY A 23 -6.83 13.87 11.34
C GLY A 23 -6.45 12.47 11.84
N ALA A 24 -7.26 11.45 11.59
CA ALA A 24 -6.93 10.07 11.93
C ALA A 24 -5.75 9.55 11.10
N TRP A 25 -5.62 10.00 9.85
CA TRP A 25 -4.50 9.68 8.96
C TRP A 25 -3.17 10.29 9.40
N ASP A 26 -3.17 11.48 10.01
CA ASP A 26 -1.96 12.13 10.54
C ASP A 26 -1.38 11.37 11.76
N GLY A 27 -2.26 10.77 12.57
CA GLY A 27 -1.88 9.96 13.73
C GLY A 27 -1.52 8.50 13.42
N LEU A 28 -1.62 8.07 12.16
CA LEU A 28 -1.47 6.67 11.78
C LEU A 28 0.00 6.25 11.81
N GLN A 29 0.41 5.54 12.86
CA GLN A 29 1.74 4.92 12.94
C GLN A 29 1.63 3.45 12.55
N LEU A 30 2.29 3.06 11.46
CA LEU A 30 2.42 1.67 11.05
C LEU A 30 3.36 0.95 12.04
N PRO A 31 2.87 -0.01 12.85
CA PRO A 31 3.73 -0.73 13.77
C PRO A 31 4.58 -1.72 12.98
N VAL A 32 5.85 -1.40 12.76
CA VAL A 32 6.82 -2.30 12.12
C VAL A 32 7.65 -2.97 13.21
N MET A 33 7.64 -4.30 13.26
CA MET A 33 8.39 -5.09 14.24
C MET A 33 9.51 -5.90 13.55
N ASN A 34 10.67 -5.96 14.19
CA ASN A 34 11.77 -6.79 13.71
C ASN A 34 11.51 -8.26 14.08
N HIS A 35 11.55 -9.16 13.09
CA HIS A 35 11.36 -10.59 13.35
C HIS A 35 12.69 -11.27 13.70
N ARG A 36 12.79 -11.76 14.95
CA ARG A 36 13.86 -12.66 15.43
C ARG A 36 15.31 -12.19 15.14
N ASN A 37 15.61 -10.89 15.27
CA ASN A 37 16.97 -10.33 15.11
C ASN A 37 17.60 -10.59 13.72
N SER A 38 16.81 -10.92 12.70
CA SER A 38 17.29 -11.01 11.32
C SER A 38 17.38 -9.60 10.74
N LYS A 39 18.59 -9.16 10.34
CA LYS A 39 18.87 -7.81 9.83
C LYS A 39 18.09 -7.41 8.57
N HIS A 40 17.39 -8.35 7.92
CA HIS A 40 16.76 -8.13 6.61
C HIS A 40 15.27 -8.47 6.57
N LEU A 41 14.63 -8.76 7.71
CA LEU A 41 13.20 -9.08 7.78
C LEU A 41 12.48 -8.10 8.71
N TRP A 42 11.85 -7.10 8.09
CA TRP A 42 10.93 -6.17 8.73
C TRP A 42 9.52 -6.69 8.48
N ILE A 43 8.80 -7.02 9.54
CA ILE A 43 7.45 -7.58 9.46
C ILE A 43 6.51 -6.51 10.03
N LEU A 44 5.38 -6.28 9.38
CA LEU A 44 4.33 -5.48 10.00
C LEU A 44 3.81 -6.24 11.21
N GLY A 45 3.74 -5.55 12.34
CA GLY A 45 3.17 -6.10 13.57
C GLY A 45 1.66 -6.27 13.44
N ASP A 46 0.94 -5.99 14.52
CA ASP A 46 -0.51 -5.97 14.45
C ASP A 46 -0.98 -4.79 13.60
N VAL A 47 -1.42 -5.08 12.37
CA VAL A 47 -2.05 -4.10 11.47
C VAL A 47 -3.55 -4.34 11.33
N SER A 48 -4.12 -5.27 12.10
CA SER A 48 -5.55 -5.59 12.05
C SER A 48 -6.41 -4.37 12.39
N GLU A 49 -6.05 -3.64 13.45
CA GLU A 49 -6.75 -2.39 13.81
C GLU A 49 -6.65 -1.32 12.71
N LEU A 50 -5.50 -1.24 12.04
CA LEU A 50 -5.24 -0.27 10.99
C LEU A 50 -6.04 -0.58 9.72
N VAL A 51 -6.12 -1.85 9.33
CA VAL A 51 -6.93 -2.31 8.20
C VAL A 51 -8.42 -2.04 8.46
N THR A 52 -8.92 -2.35 9.67
CA THR A 52 -10.31 -2.06 10.04
C THR A 52 -10.62 -0.57 10.01
N LEU A 53 -9.71 0.28 10.54
CA LEU A 53 -9.87 1.74 10.48
C LEU A 53 -9.94 2.25 9.03
N LEU A 54 -9.12 1.67 8.15
CA LEU A 54 -9.08 2.01 6.74
C LEU A 54 -10.40 1.68 6.03
N GLU A 55 -10.95 0.49 6.27
CA GLU A 55 -12.23 0.04 5.72
C GLU A 55 -13.39 0.94 6.21
N ASP A 56 -13.42 1.26 7.50
CA ASP A 56 -14.41 2.17 8.09
C ASP A 56 -14.36 3.57 7.44
N HIS A 57 -13.16 4.11 7.22
CA HIS A 57 -12.97 5.38 6.53
C HIS A 57 -13.33 5.30 5.05
N ALA A 58 -13.07 4.19 4.37
CA ALA A 58 -13.50 3.97 2.98
C ALA A 58 -15.04 4.01 2.84
N VAL A 59 -15.76 3.31 3.73
CA VAL A 59 -17.23 3.31 3.78
C VAL A 59 -17.77 4.70 4.12
N THR A 60 -17.12 5.40 5.04
CA THR A 60 -17.49 6.78 5.41
C THR A 60 -17.37 7.73 4.21
N VAL A 61 -16.26 7.67 3.48
CA VAL A 61 -16.04 8.49 2.27
C VAL A 61 -17.04 8.15 1.16
N GLN A 62 -17.36 6.87 0.95
CA GLN A 62 -18.41 6.46 0.01
C GLN A 62 -19.80 6.99 0.41
N THR A 63 -20.12 6.98 1.70
CA THR A 63 -21.39 7.52 2.22
C THR A 63 -21.47 9.04 2.02
N VAL A 64 -20.37 9.75 2.26
CA VAL A 64 -20.25 11.20 1.99
C VAL A 64 -20.39 11.48 0.49
N GLN A 65 -19.80 10.64 -0.36
CA GLN A 65 -19.88 10.76 -1.82
C GLN A 65 -21.31 10.58 -2.36
N GLY A 66 -22.13 9.75 -1.73
CA GLY A 66 -23.54 9.54 -2.06
C GLY A 66 -24.50 10.63 -1.55
N SER A 67 -24.01 11.59 -0.75
CA SER A 67 -24.84 12.63 -0.15
C SER A 67 -25.21 13.72 -1.16
N ARG A 68 -26.44 14.25 -1.05
CA ARG A 68 -26.92 15.38 -1.89
C ARG A 68 -26.13 16.68 -1.71
N PHE A 69 -25.36 16.79 -0.63
CA PHE A 69 -24.51 17.94 -0.32
C PHE A 69 -23.05 17.72 -0.74
N VAL A 70 -22.77 16.69 -1.55
CA VAL A 70 -21.40 16.40 -2.00
C VAL A 70 -20.87 17.45 -2.98
N ALA A 71 -21.72 18.23 -3.66
CA ALA A 71 -21.31 19.13 -4.74
C ALA A 71 -20.14 20.08 -4.38
N GLY A 72 -20.16 20.69 -3.19
CA GLY A 72 -19.08 21.56 -2.72
C GLY A 72 -17.81 20.83 -2.24
N VAL A 73 -17.93 19.59 -1.77
CA VAL A 73 -16.82 18.83 -1.13
C VAL A 73 -16.33 17.67 -2.02
N LYS A 74 -16.95 17.47 -3.19
CA LYS A 74 -16.74 16.31 -4.08
C LYS A 74 -15.28 16.12 -4.46
N ALA A 75 -14.58 17.21 -4.81
CA ALA A 75 -13.18 17.15 -5.21
C ALA A 75 -12.30 16.56 -4.09
N THR A 76 -12.49 17.06 -2.86
CA THR A 76 -11.76 16.59 -1.67
C THR A 76 -12.12 15.15 -1.34
N VAL A 77 -13.40 14.78 -1.39
CA VAL A 77 -13.89 13.41 -1.12
C VAL A 77 -13.30 12.42 -2.13
N GLU A 78 -13.27 12.77 -3.41
CA GLU A 78 -12.74 11.93 -4.47
C GLU A 78 -11.22 11.75 -4.37
N GLU A 79 -10.50 12.79 -3.95
CA GLU A 79 -9.06 12.70 -3.68
C GLU A 79 -8.77 11.79 -2.48
N TRP A 80 -9.50 11.95 -1.37
CA TRP A 80 -9.36 11.09 -0.20
C TRP A 80 -9.75 9.64 -0.49
N SER A 81 -10.80 9.42 -1.29
CA SER A 81 -11.17 8.08 -1.77
C SER A 81 -10.00 7.40 -2.46
N LYS A 82 -9.34 8.09 -3.41
CA LYS A 82 -8.13 7.57 -4.08
C LYS A 82 -6.99 7.29 -3.12
N LYS A 83 -6.72 8.19 -2.16
CA LYS A 83 -5.67 8.02 -1.15
C LYS A 83 -5.92 6.79 -0.27
N ILE A 84 -7.15 6.62 0.21
CA ILE A 84 -7.54 5.48 1.03
C ILE A 84 -7.41 4.18 0.24
N SER A 85 -7.90 4.13 -1.00
CA SER A 85 -7.75 2.95 -1.87
C SER A 85 -6.28 2.59 -2.13
N LEU A 86 -5.43 3.58 -2.45
CA LEU A 86 -4.00 3.34 -2.66
C LEU A 86 -3.33 2.75 -1.41
N ALA A 87 -3.70 3.24 -0.23
CA ALA A 87 -3.16 2.69 1.00
C ALA A 87 -3.67 1.27 1.29
N SER A 88 -4.93 0.96 0.97
CA SER A 88 -5.47 -0.41 1.05
C SER A 88 -4.66 -1.34 0.16
N ASP A 89 -4.42 -0.96 -1.09
CA ASP A 89 -3.67 -1.75 -2.06
C ASP A 89 -2.23 -2.00 -1.57
N VAL A 90 -1.55 -0.96 -1.07
CA VAL A 90 -0.19 -1.08 -0.53
C VAL A 90 -0.15 -2.00 0.69
N LEU A 91 -1.13 -1.91 1.59
CA LEU A 91 -1.20 -2.77 2.78
C LEU A 91 -1.49 -4.22 2.42
N ASP A 92 -2.35 -4.47 1.43
CA ASP A 92 -2.66 -5.81 0.95
C ASP A 92 -1.43 -6.45 0.28
N GLU A 93 -0.73 -5.71 -0.58
CA GLU A 93 0.55 -6.14 -1.17
C GLU A 93 1.59 -6.44 -0.09
N TRP A 94 1.71 -5.58 0.92
CA TRP A 94 2.64 -5.79 2.03
C TRP A 94 2.30 -7.04 2.87
N LEU A 95 1.02 -7.28 3.14
CA LEU A 95 0.55 -8.48 3.85
C LEU A 95 0.75 -9.75 3.01
N GLN A 96 0.50 -9.70 1.70
CA GLN A 96 0.74 -10.78 0.74
C GLN A 96 2.22 -11.16 0.68
N GLU A 97 3.11 -10.18 0.51
CA GLU A 97 4.57 -10.40 0.46
C GLU A 97 5.10 -10.93 1.79
N MET A 98 4.62 -10.39 2.92
CA MET A 98 4.98 -10.86 4.25
C MET A 98 4.52 -12.32 4.48
N LEU A 99 3.27 -12.65 4.16
CA LEU A 99 2.72 -14.00 4.29
C LEU A 99 3.50 -14.98 3.39
N THR A 100 3.79 -14.57 2.16
CA THR A 100 4.57 -15.36 1.20
C THR A 100 5.98 -15.60 1.69
N SER A 101 6.68 -14.58 2.19
CA SER A 101 8.02 -14.70 2.75
C SER A 101 8.06 -15.59 4.00
N LEU A 102 7.04 -15.49 4.87
CA LEU A 102 6.93 -16.30 6.09
C LEU A 102 6.57 -17.76 5.79
N LEU A 103 5.74 -18.02 4.77
CA LEU A 103 5.47 -19.36 4.23
C LEU A 103 6.72 -19.98 3.61
N LEU A 104 7.45 -19.22 2.79
CA LEU A 104 8.70 -19.68 2.17
C LEU A 104 9.82 -19.94 3.19
N SER A 105 9.80 -19.28 4.35
CA SER A 105 10.71 -19.57 5.47
C SER A 105 10.40 -20.87 6.21
N GLN A 106 9.18 -21.42 6.10
CA GLN A 106 8.74 -22.65 6.80
C GLN A 106 8.76 -23.89 5.89
N GLN A 107 8.86 -23.70 4.57
CA GLN A 107 8.98 -24.79 3.60
C GLN A 107 10.46 -25.20 3.49
N SER A 108 10.74 -26.49 3.63
CA SER A 108 12.05 -27.08 3.32
C SER A 108 12.50 -26.72 1.88
N PRO A 109 13.81 -26.59 1.62
CA PRO A 109 14.36 -26.02 0.38
C PRO A 109 14.02 -26.77 -0.93
N ASP A 110 13.30 -27.89 -0.87
CA ASP A 110 13.08 -28.80 -2.00
C ASP A 110 11.69 -28.66 -2.67
N SER A 111 10.87 -27.69 -2.29
CA SER A 111 9.57 -27.43 -2.95
C SER A 111 9.20 -25.95 -2.89
N PHE A 112 9.86 -25.16 -3.72
CA PHE A 112 9.60 -23.73 -3.91
C PHE A 112 8.53 -23.53 -5.01
N PRO A 113 7.32 -23.02 -4.73
CA PRO A 113 6.35 -22.71 -5.78
C PRO A 113 6.68 -21.37 -6.45
N ILE A 114 7.39 -21.47 -7.57
CA ILE A 114 7.36 -20.80 -8.90
C ILE A 114 6.57 -19.47 -9.12
N GLY A 115 5.73 -18.97 -8.21
CA GLY A 115 4.86 -17.79 -8.41
C GLY A 115 5.62 -16.45 -8.45
N CYS A 116 6.17 -16.02 -7.31
CA CYS A 116 6.84 -14.71 -7.19
C CYS A 116 8.22 -14.70 -7.89
N ALA A 117 8.88 -15.86 -7.96
CA ALA A 117 10.09 -16.02 -8.76
C ALA A 117 9.84 -15.72 -10.25
N ARG A 118 8.63 -15.93 -10.82
CA ARG A 118 8.41 -15.75 -12.27
C ARG A 118 8.43 -14.30 -12.74
N ILE A 119 8.02 -13.34 -11.90
CA ILE A 119 7.99 -11.92 -12.29
C ILE A 119 9.37 -11.30 -12.12
N VAL A 120 10.02 -11.56 -10.99
CA VAL A 120 11.38 -11.10 -10.72
C VAL A 120 12.40 -11.85 -11.59
N GLN A 121 12.35 -13.18 -11.70
CA GLN A 121 13.25 -13.92 -12.62
C GLN A 121 13.06 -13.56 -14.09
N ARG A 122 11.90 -13.10 -14.58
CA ARG A 122 11.81 -12.74 -16.01
C ARG A 122 12.68 -11.54 -16.36
N SER A 123 12.71 -10.55 -15.46
CA SER A 123 13.57 -9.37 -15.61
C SER A 123 15.03 -9.74 -15.27
N TRP A 124 15.23 -10.56 -14.22
CA TRP A 124 16.56 -10.98 -13.76
C TRP A 124 17.26 -12.00 -14.68
N MET A 125 16.58 -13.00 -15.26
CA MET A 125 17.15 -13.95 -16.23
C MET A 125 17.58 -13.24 -17.52
N TYR A 126 16.84 -12.21 -17.94
CA TYR A 126 17.22 -11.43 -19.11
C TYR A 126 18.50 -10.63 -18.82
N LEU A 127 18.65 -10.10 -17.61
CA LEU A 127 19.86 -9.44 -17.15
C LEU A 127 21.01 -10.44 -16.94
N GLU A 128 20.78 -11.61 -16.36
CA GLU A 128 21.80 -12.65 -16.14
C GLU A 128 22.35 -13.18 -17.47
N ASN A 129 21.51 -13.39 -18.49
CA ASN A 129 21.96 -13.83 -19.81
C ASN A 129 22.73 -12.73 -20.58
N ILE A 130 22.51 -11.45 -20.23
CA ILE A 130 23.24 -10.31 -20.80
C ILE A 130 24.56 -10.08 -20.05
N PHE A 131 24.57 -10.15 -18.71
CA PHE A 131 25.76 -9.92 -17.88
C PHE A 131 26.68 -11.14 -17.74
N SER A 132 26.22 -12.33 -18.13
CA SER A 132 27.03 -13.55 -18.22
C SER A 132 27.77 -13.70 -19.57
N ALA A 133 27.47 -12.83 -20.55
CA ALA A 133 28.22 -12.80 -21.81
C ALA A 133 29.60 -12.15 -21.62
N GLU A 134 30.68 -12.88 -21.96
CA GLU A 134 32.08 -12.47 -21.78
C GLU A 134 32.47 -11.12 -22.42
N ASP A 135 31.68 -10.61 -23.38
CA ASP A 135 31.92 -9.31 -24.03
C ASP A 135 31.53 -8.11 -23.15
N ILE A 136 30.51 -8.26 -22.30
CA ILE A 136 29.96 -7.18 -21.46
C ILE A 136 30.77 -6.98 -20.18
N GLN A 137 31.38 -8.04 -19.64
CA GLN A 137 32.30 -7.95 -18.50
C GLN A 137 33.57 -7.15 -18.79
N ARG A 138 33.96 -7.00 -20.07
CA ARG A 138 35.12 -6.20 -20.48
C ARG A 138 34.79 -4.71 -20.62
N GLN A 139 33.53 -4.35 -20.85
CA GLN A 139 33.14 -2.96 -21.11
C GLN A 139 32.76 -2.19 -19.83
N LEU A 140 32.25 -2.85 -18.78
CA LEU A 140 31.81 -2.20 -17.54
C LEU A 140 32.23 -3.01 -16.29
N PRO A 141 33.50 -2.96 -15.88
CA PRO A 141 34.02 -3.80 -14.79
C PRO A 141 33.45 -3.48 -13.40
N ASN A 142 32.94 -2.26 -13.16
CA ASN A 142 32.43 -1.84 -11.86
C ASN A 142 30.99 -2.31 -11.56
N GLU A 143 30.22 -2.66 -12.60
CA GLU A 143 28.80 -3.02 -12.45
C GLU A 143 28.62 -4.54 -12.27
N ALA A 144 29.52 -5.33 -12.85
CA ALA A 144 29.60 -6.78 -12.64
C ALA A 144 30.03 -7.18 -11.21
N ALA A 145 30.74 -6.29 -10.49
CA ALA A 145 31.17 -6.54 -9.11
C ALA A 145 30.09 -6.26 -8.05
N LYS A 146 28.93 -5.71 -8.46
CA LYS A 146 27.77 -5.44 -7.57
C LYS A 146 26.66 -6.49 -7.69
N PHE A 147 26.85 -7.49 -8.53
CA PHE A 147 26.09 -8.75 -8.52
C PHE A 147 26.78 -9.78 -7.63
#